data_AF-A0A955IFJ9-F1
#
_entry.id   AF-A0A955IFJ9-F1
#
_cell.length_a   1.000
_cell.length_b   1.000
_cell.length_c   1.000
_cell.angle_alpha   90.00
_cell.angle_beta   90.00
_cell.angle_gamma   90.00
#
_symmetry.space_group_name_H-M   'P 1'
#
loop_
_entity.id
_entity.type
_entity.pdbx_description
1 polymer ?
#
loop_
_entity_poly.entity_id
_entity_poly.type
_entity_poly.pdbx_seq_one_letter_code
_entity_poly.pdbx_strand_id
1 'polypeptide(L)'
;MKQRDFCWAATTTLVLVAAAMADATLAPVFSDHMVLQRESEVPVWGWARPGEQVRVRGSWETSAGSAEAVAVADAGGHWMVRVRTGAAGGPYTLTVSTSGPGDGPGGRTTTLGDILLGEVWLCSGQSNMEWPLEAADDAAEAIAGANRPQQIRLLHLDNTVATRPQGTVRAVGGGWQLCTPEAARGFSAVGYFFGTMINEALQVPVGLISADWGGTRVQAWMPEASLAELPAERSALELVRAMDPDPAIRAQRLKSVGESWWDRLDGGPSGAGSDWAKPEYDDRAWSTMRLPATLAADGLDRFDGVVYFRRTVDLPASAAGASAMLDLGPIDDRDDAFVNGVRVGGTRTDGQWSVPRRYAVPPGVLRAGRNVVAVRILDTAGPGGINGRPEQMHLVPKDGQPVALEGEWRYVRGPAMDTLPPIDSGPRLGPNAPTVLYNGMIAPLVPMRLGGVVWYQGESNRGEPEVYAQLFPQMIRDWRAAFDNPKLPFLFVQIAP
;
A
#
# COMPACT_ATOMS: atom_id res chain seq x y z
N MET A 1 66.05 -29.87 -10.56
CA MET A 1 65.39 -28.56 -10.77
C MET A 1 63.98 -28.66 -10.22
N LYS A 2 63.67 -27.94 -9.14
CA LYS A 2 62.45 -28.09 -8.34
C LYS A 2 61.30 -27.26 -8.93
N GLN A 3 60.14 -27.89 -9.15
CA GLN A 3 58.86 -27.23 -9.40
C GLN A 3 58.52 -26.34 -8.19
N ARG A 4 58.14 -25.10 -8.46
CA ARG A 4 57.60 -24.15 -7.48
C ARG A 4 56.11 -24.00 -7.74
N ASP A 5 55.30 -24.61 -6.90
CA ASP A 5 53.86 -24.38 -6.85
C ASP A 5 53.59 -23.03 -6.17
N PHE A 6 52.93 -22.12 -6.88
CA PHE A 6 52.56 -20.80 -6.39
C PHE A 6 51.12 -20.88 -5.87
N CYS A 7 50.96 -21.13 -4.56
CA CYS A 7 49.66 -21.03 -3.89
C CYS A 7 49.27 -19.55 -3.76
N TRP A 8 48.25 -19.12 -4.50
CA TRP A 8 47.54 -17.86 -4.23
C TRP A 8 46.56 -18.09 -3.09
N ALA A 9 46.93 -17.68 -1.87
CA ALA A 9 45.99 -17.56 -0.77
C ALA A 9 45.12 -16.31 -1.00
N ALA A 10 43.88 -16.51 -1.45
CA ALA A 10 42.89 -15.44 -1.50
C ALA A 10 42.35 -15.20 -0.09
N THR A 11 42.88 -14.20 0.61
CA THR A 11 42.34 -13.74 1.89
C THR A 11 41.02 -13.00 1.62
N THR A 12 39.89 -13.69 1.81
CA THR A 12 38.55 -13.06 1.74
C THR A 12 38.36 -12.19 2.98
N THR A 13 38.66 -10.90 2.87
CA THR A 13 38.33 -9.91 3.91
C THR A 13 36.81 -9.76 3.96
N LEU A 14 36.19 -10.35 4.96
CA LEU A 14 34.77 -10.17 5.27
C LEU A 14 34.57 -8.73 5.76
N VAL A 15 34.18 -7.82 4.86
CA VAL A 15 33.75 -6.47 5.25
C VAL A 15 32.38 -6.61 5.90
N LEU A 16 32.35 -6.71 7.22
CA LEU A 16 31.16 -6.46 8.03
C LEU A 16 30.78 -5.00 7.84
N VAL A 17 29.87 -4.74 6.90
CA VAL A 17 29.14 -3.48 6.84
C VAL A 17 28.25 -3.46 8.08
N ALA A 18 28.74 -2.85 9.17
CA ALA A 18 27.89 -2.48 10.28
C ALA A 18 26.90 -1.44 9.72
N ALA A 19 25.66 -1.87 9.50
CA ALA A 19 24.57 -0.94 9.25
C ALA A 19 24.59 0.09 10.39
N ALA A 20 24.74 1.36 10.06
CA ALA A 20 24.59 2.44 11.02
C ALA A 20 23.15 2.37 11.56
N MET A 21 22.96 1.73 12.70
CA MET A 21 21.68 1.69 13.39
C MET A 21 21.38 3.13 13.84
N ALA A 22 20.18 3.58 13.47
CA ALA A 22 19.69 4.94 13.68
C ALA A 22 19.69 5.34 15.17
N ASP A 23 19.51 6.63 15.40
CA ASP A 23 19.35 7.22 16.73
C ASP A 23 18.24 6.55 17.53
N ALA A 24 18.25 6.74 18.85
CA ALA A 24 17.18 6.22 19.69
C ALA A 24 15.85 6.84 19.25
N THR A 25 14.93 5.99 18.82
CA THR A 25 13.66 6.37 18.20
C THR A 25 12.53 5.77 19.00
N LEU A 26 11.51 6.59 19.28
CA LEU A 26 10.24 6.09 19.79
C LEU A 26 9.52 5.29 18.70
N ALA A 27 8.69 4.34 19.11
CA ALA A 27 7.75 3.73 18.19
C ALA A 27 6.87 4.80 17.52
N PRO A 28 6.61 4.75 16.20
CA PRO A 28 5.90 5.81 15.48
C PRO A 28 4.45 6.09 15.94
N VAL A 29 3.90 5.24 16.82
CA VAL A 29 2.62 5.50 17.49
C VAL A 29 2.71 6.65 18.50
N PHE A 30 3.91 6.99 18.97
CA PHE A 30 4.17 8.14 19.83
C PHE A 30 4.54 9.35 18.98
N SER A 31 3.78 10.43 19.10
CA SER A 31 4.04 11.72 18.46
C SER A 31 3.63 12.86 19.38
N ASP A 32 3.90 14.09 18.96
CA ASP A 32 3.28 15.28 19.57
C ASP A 32 1.75 15.15 19.56
N HIS A 33 1.08 15.89 20.44
CA HIS A 33 -0.38 15.95 20.57
C HIS A 33 -1.04 14.67 21.09
N MET A 34 -0.31 13.63 21.46
CA MET A 34 -0.93 12.37 21.91
C MET A 34 -1.58 12.47 23.29
N VAL A 35 -2.43 11.48 23.59
CA VAL A 35 -2.97 11.26 24.94
C VAL A 35 -2.40 9.95 25.50
N LEU A 36 -1.95 10.00 26.75
CA LEU A 36 -1.56 8.82 27.52
C LEU A 36 -2.63 8.51 28.57
N GLN A 37 -2.88 7.22 28.81
CA GLN A 37 -3.85 6.79 29.82
C GLN A 37 -3.43 7.33 31.20
N ARG A 38 -4.32 8.10 31.83
CA ARG A 38 -4.13 8.65 33.19
C ARG A 38 -4.13 7.55 34.26
N GLU A 39 -3.57 7.88 35.43
CA GLU A 39 -3.61 7.06 36.65
C GLU A 39 -3.23 5.59 36.41
N SER A 40 -2.21 5.37 35.58
CA SER A 40 -1.78 4.05 35.14
C SER A 40 -0.26 3.97 35.00
N GLU A 41 0.24 2.77 34.77
CA GLU A 41 1.56 2.54 34.18
C GLU A 41 1.40 2.41 32.66
N VAL A 42 2.03 3.31 31.91
CA VAL A 42 1.99 3.33 30.44
C VAL A 42 3.30 2.79 29.86
N PRO A 43 3.26 1.74 29.02
CA PRO A 43 4.45 1.31 28.29
C PRO A 43 4.90 2.38 27.30
N VAL A 44 6.19 2.65 27.28
CA VAL A 44 6.87 3.48 26.27
C VAL A 44 8.02 2.64 25.72
N TRP A 45 8.09 2.53 24.39
CA TRP A 45 9.03 1.63 23.72
C TRP A 45 9.57 2.23 22.43
N GLY A 46 10.61 1.60 21.92
CA GLY A 46 11.26 1.99 20.67
C GLY A 46 12.54 1.22 20.41
N TRP A 47 13.42 1.85 19.64
CA TRP A 47 14.74 1.30 19.29
C TRP A 47 15.85 2.21 19.77
N ALA A 48 17.00 1.62 20.09
CA ALA A 48 18.26 2.30 20.35
C ALA A 48 19.41 1.36 19.99
N ARG A 49 20.66 1.79 20.13
CA ARG A 49 21.80 0.89 19.89
C ARG A 49 21.78 -0.23 20.95
N PRO A 50 22.09 -1.48 20.59
CA PRO A 50 22.15 -2.58 21.56
C PRO A 50 23.03 -2.25 22.76
N GLY A 51 22.52 -2.51 23.97
CA GLY A 51 23.20 -2.23 25.24
C GLY A 51 23.16 -0.77 25.70
N GLU A 52 22.55 0.14 24.93
CA GLU A 52 22.43 1.55 25.31
C GLU A 52 21.37 1.74 26.41
N GLN A 53 21.67 2.59 27.39
CA GLN A 53 20.69 2.96 28.42
C GLN A 53 19.75 4.02 27.84
N VAL A 54 18.44 3.78 28.00
CA VAL A 54 17.36 4.67 27.60
C VAL A 54 16.60 5.12 28.83
N ARG A 55 16.44 6.42 29.00
CA ARG A 55 15.67 7.06 30.08
C ARG A 55 14.47 7.77 29.46
N VAL A 56 13.29 7.54 30.03
CA VAL A 56 12.06 8.21 29.64
C VAL A 56 11.53 8.99 30.83
N ARG A 57 11.19 10.26 30.60
CA ARG A 57 10.71 11.18 31.64
C ARG A 57 9.52 11.99 31.13
N GLY A 58 8.39 11.89 31.83
CA GLY A 58 7.27 12.81 31.69
C GLY A 58 7.47 14.06 32.54
N SER A 59 6.96 15.21 32.08
CA SER A 59 7.01 16.46 32.86
C SER A 59 5.90 16.58 33.92
N TRP A 60 5.07 15.56 34.07
CA TRP A 60 3.97 15.52 35.04
C TRP A 60 4.40 14.95 36.39
N GLU A 61 3.62 15.25 37.42
CA GLU A 61 3.78 14.67 38.75
C GLU A 61 3.01 13.34 38.87
N THR A 62 3.48 12.47 39.77
CA THR A 62 2.80 11.21 40.08
C THR A 62 2.71 11.04 41.60
N SER A 63 1.78 10.20 42.06
CA SER A 63 1.69 9.81 43.47
C SER A 63 2.94 9.11 44.01
N ALA A 64 3.81 8.62 43.12
CA ALA A 64 5.06 7.94 43.44
C ALA A 64 6.31 8.84 43.33
N GLY A 65 6.13 10.16 43.14
CA GLY A 65 7.23 11.10 42.90
C GLY A 65 7.40 11.39 41.41
N SER A 66 8.52 10.97 40.81
CA SER A 66 8.86 11.32 39.42
C SER A 66 8.25 10.37 38.39
N ALA A 67 7.73 10.95 37.28
CA ALA A 67 7.31 10.22 36.08
C ALA A 67 8.51 9.78 35.23
N GLU A 68 9.36 8.92 35.77
CA GLU A 68 10.63 8.55 35.13
C GLU A 68 10.92 7.05 35.22
N ALA A 69 11.45 6.50 34.13
CA ALA A 69 11.86 5.09 34.06
C ALA A 69 13.06 4.91 33.13
N VAL A 70 13.80 3.81 33.33
CA VAL A 70 15.03 3.49 32.60
C VAL A 70 15.01 2.03 32.13
N ALA A 71 15.47 1.79 30.91
CA ALA A 71 15.71 0.46 30.35
C ALA A 71 17.08 0.41 29.65
N VAL A 72 17.49 -0.79 29.30
CA VAL A 72 18.64 -1.03 28.42
C VAL A 72 18.12 -1.70 27.16
N ALA A 73 18.54 -1.20 26.00
CA ALA A 73 18.17 -1.79 24.73
C ALA A 73 18.78 -3.20 24.60
N ASP A 74 17.96 -4.15 24.14
CA ASP A 74 18.36 -5.55 23.98
C ASP A 74 19.33 -5.74 22.80
N ALA A 75 19.70 -7.00 22.54
CA ALA A 75 20.61 -7.33 21.44
C ALA A 75 20.08 -6.95 20.04
N GLY A 76 18.75 -6.86 19.88
CA GLY A 76 18.08 -6.37 18.68
C GLY A 76 17.83 -4.86 18.68
N GLY A 77 18.25 -4.14 19.73
CA GLY A 77 18.06 -2.71 19.89
C GLY A 77 16.70 -2.31 20.46
N HIS A 78 15.83 -3.26 20.84
CA HIS A 78 14.52 -2.93 21.40
C HIS A 78 14.63 -2.55 22.87
N TRP A 79 13.86 -1.54 23.28
CA TRP A 79 13.72 -1.18 24.69
C TRP A 79 12.26 -0.87 25.00
N MET A 80 11.88 -1.07 26.25
CA MET A 80 10.58 -0.67 26.78
C MET A 80 10.73 -0.32 28.26
N VAL A 81 10.06 0.75 28.67
CA VAL A 81 9.87 1.14 30.07
C VAL A 81 8.39 1.31 30.38
N ARG A 82 8.02 1.29 31.66
CA ARG A 82 6.68 1.68 32.13
C ARG A 82 6.80 2.99 32.90
N VAL A 83 6.12 4.03 32.40
CA VAL A 83 6.09 5.36 33.04
C VAL A 83 4.76 5.50 33.78
N ARG A 84 4.80 5.95 35.04
CA ARG A 84 3.58 6.25 35.79
C ARG A 84 2.95 7.56 35.33
N THR A 85 1.65 7.56 35.14
CA THR A 85 0.85 8.75 34.83
C THR A 85 0.05 9.19 36.05
N GLY A 86 -0.11 10.50 36.21
CA GLY A 86 -0.91 11.10 37.28
C GLY A 86 -2.37 11.29 36.88
N ALA A 87 -3.05 12.20 37.58
CA ALA A 87 -4.40 12.63 37.23
C ALA A 87 -4.48 13.24 35.82
N ALA A 88 -5.69 13.35 35.28
CA ALA A 88 -5.92 13.96 33.98
C ALA A 88 -5.40 15.41 33.93
N GLY A 89 -4.82 15.82 32.81
CA GLY A 89 -4.26 17.16 32.66
C GLY A 89 -3.27 17.28 31.51
N GLY A 90 -2.54 18.40 31.51
CA GLY A 90 -1.58 18.79 30.48
C GLY A 90 -1.83 20.22 29.98
N PRO A 91 -1.13 20.67 28.94
CA PRO A 91 -0.14 19.90 28.17
C PRO A 91 1.16 19.65 28.93
N TYR A 92 1.74 18.48 28.70
CA TYR A 92 3.03 18.04 29.25
C TYR A 92 4.02 17.73 28.12
N THR A 93 5.24 17.37 28.50
CA THR A 93 6.25 16.81 27.60
C THR A 93 6.64 15.39 28.01
N LEU A 94 7.04 14.59 27.03
CA LEU A 94 7.67 13.27 27.21
C LEU A 94 9.06 13.30 26.58
N THR A 95 10.09 13.18 27.40
CA THR A 95 11.48 13.21 26.97
C THR A 95 12.10 11.82 27.03
N VAL A 96 12.70 11.40 25.92
CA VAL A 96 13.51 10.18 25.82
C VAL A 96 14.96 10.58 25.63
N SER A 97 15.82 10.17 26.55
CA SER A 97 17.25 10.41 26.47
C SER A 97 18.02 9.11 26.48
N THR A 98 19.12 9.07 25.72
CA THR A 98 20.01 7.92 25.67
C THR A 98 21.45 8.31 25.92
N SER A 99 22.19 7.38 26.49
CA SER A 99 23.60 7.53 26.79
C SER A 99 24.35 6.27 26.41
N GLY A 100 25.25 6.36 25.45
CA GLY A 100 26.12 5.27 25.00
C GLY A 100 27.58 5.68 24.83
N PRO A 101 28.47 4.68 24.59
CA PRO A 101 29.88 4.94 24.33
C PRO A 101 30.06 5.83 23.10
N GLY A 102 30.73 6.98 23.27
CA GLY A 102 30.99 7.94 22.18
C GLY A 102 30.02 9.12 22.11
N ASP A 103 28.96 9.15 22.93
CA ASP A 103 28.10 10.33 23.05
C ASP A 103 28.80 11.42 23.89
N GLY A 104 28.63 12.69 23.51
CA GLY A 104 29.12 13.83 24.31
C GLY A 104 28.41 13.96 25.66
N PRO A 105 28.90 14.82 26.57
CA PRO A 105 28.23 15.09 27.84
C PRO A 105 26.81 15.63 27.57
N GLY A 106 25.79 14.83 27.91
CA GLY A 106 24.37 15.14 27.67
C GLY A 106 23.60 14.06 26.91
N GLY A 107 24.28 13.11 26.25
CA GLY A 107 23.61 12.06 25.49
C GLY A 107 22.81 12.58 24.29
N ARG A 108 21.94 11.73 23.73
CA ARG A 108 20.97 12.13 22.69
C ARG A 108 19.58 12.25 23.31
N THR A 109 18.79 13.22 22.89
CA THR A 109 17.47 13.49 23.48
C THR A 109 16.41 13.79 22.42
N THR A 110 15.25 13.15 22.55
CA THR A 110 14.03 13.43 21.79
C THR A 110 12.95 13.86 22.79
N THR A 111 12.22 14.94 22.49
CA THR A 111 11.10 15.41 23.33
C THR A 111 9.85 15.53 22.50
N LEU A 112 8.78 14.87 22.94
CA LEU A 112 7.42 15.07 22.43
C LEU A 112 6.70 16.10 23.32
N GLY A 113 5.94 17.00 22.70
CA GLY A 113 5.17 18.06 23.34
C GLY A 113 3.67 17.93 23.13
N ASP A 114 2.93 18.80 23.82
CA ASP A 114 1.45 18.79 23.85
C ASP A 114 0.86 17.42 24.24
N ILE A 115 1.46 16.79 25.25
CA ILE A 115 1.01 15.48 25.75
C ILE A 115 -0.08 15.68 26.80
N LEU A 116 -1.23 15.03 26.61
CA LEU A 116 -2.31 15.03 27.60
C LEU A 116 -2.33 13.71 28.37
N LEU A 117 -2.69 13.79 29.65
CA LEU A 117 -3.10 12.62 30.43
C LEU A 117 -4.62 12.57 30.47
N GLY A 118 -5.20 11.44 30.05
CA GLY A 118 -6.64 11.31 29.85
C GLY A 118 -7.09 9.87 29.67
N GLU A 119 -8.23 9.68 29.02
CA GLU A 119 -8.71 8.34 28.60
C GLU A 119 -8.25 8.05 27.18
N VAL A 120 -7.71 6.85 26.93
CA VAL A 120 -7.27 6.41 25.59
C VAL A 120 -8.14 5.25 25.13
N TRP A 121 -8.88 5.44 24.04
CA TRP A 121 -9.83 4.47 23.53
C TRP A 121 -9.47 4.02 22.12
N LEU A 122 -9.51 2.71 21.92
CA LEU A 122 -9.37 2.09 20.61
C LEU A 122 -10.76 1.92 19.99
N CYS A 123 -11.04 2.69 18.95
CA CYS A 123 -12.20 2.57 18.09
C CYS A 123 -11.84 1.60 16.96
N SER A 124 -12.38 0.38 17.03
CA SER A 124 -11.98 -0.67 16.10
C SER A 124 -13.17 -1.50 15.62
N GLY A 125 -12.91 -2.35 14.64
CA GLY A 125 -13.88 -3.30 14.13
C GLY A 125 -14.18 -3.11 12.67
N GLN A 126 -15.40 -3.48 12.34
CA GLN A 126 -15.84 -3.77 11.01
C GLN A 126 -16.98 -2.81 10.63
N SER A 127 -17.54 -3.01 9.44
CA SER A 127 -18.69 -2.28 8.90
C SER A 127 -18.65 -0.78 9.23
N ASN A 128 -19.57 -0.29 10.06
CA ASN A 128 -19.77 1.14 10.26
C ASN A 128 -18.79 1.76 11.27
N MET A 129 -17.85 1.00 11.86
CA MET A 129 -16.74 1.66 12.54
C MET A 129 -15.95 2.52 11.56
N GLU A 130 -15.82 2.09 10.29
CA GLU A 130 -15.14 2.84 9.22
C GLU A 130 -16.02 3.99 8.67
N TRP A 131 -17.28 4.10 9.08
CA TRP A 131 -18.18 5.12 8.55
C TRP A 131 -17.66 6.53 8.91
N PRO A 132 -17.27 7.36 7.93
CA PRO A 132 -16.63 8.63 8.22
C PRO A 132 -17.65 9.65 8.74
N LEU A 133 -17.19 10.58 9.57
CA LEU A 133 -18.05 11.63 10.15
C LEU A 133 -18.76 12.47 9.09
N GLU A 134 -18.14 12.71 7.94
CA GLU A 134 -18.75 13.44 6.82
C GLU A 134 -19.91 12.72 6.13
N ALA A 135 -20.03 11.40 6.33
CA ALA A 135 -21.13 10.59 5.82
C ALA A 135 -22.22 10.35 6.89
N ALA A 136 -22.10 10.91 8.10
CA ALA A 136 -23.14 10.81 9.12
C ALA A 136 -24.37 11.66 8.77
N ASP A 137 -25.54 11.30 9.29
CA ASP A 137 -26.80 12.02 9.00
C ASP A 137 -26.71 13.52 9.34
N ASP A 138 -26.11 13.86 10.49
CA ASP A 138 -25.90 15.23 10.96
C ASP A 138 -24.47 15.74 10.69
N ALA A 139 -23.82 15.26 9.63
CA ALA A 139 -22.41 15.51 9.33
C ALA A 139 -22.00 16.99 9.43
N ALA A 140 -22.80 17.91 8.91
CA ALA A 140 -22.46 19.34 8.92
C ALA A 140 -22.35 19.91 10.33
N GLU A 141 -23.30 19.59 11.21
CA GLU A 141 -23.29 20.02 12.61
C GLU A 141 -22.18 19.33 13.39
N ALA A 142 -22.03 18.01 13.22
CA ALA A 142 -21.01 17.23 13.91
C ALA A 142 -19.59 17.69 13.55
N ILE A 143 -19.30 17.95 12.27
CA ILE A 143 -18.01 18.46 11.81
C ILE A 143 -17.76 19.87 12.36
N ALA A 144 -18.75 20.76 12.33
CA ALA A 144 -18.60 22.10 12.89
C ALA A 144 -18.35 22.07 14.41
N GLY A 145 -19.01 21.15 15.11
CA GLY A 145 -18.83 20.89 16.55
C GLY A 145 -17.51 20.17 16.90
N ALA A 146 -16.83 19.56 15.93
CA ALA A 146 -15.55 18.87 16.11
C ALA A 146 -14.35 19.81 16.28
N ASN A 147 -14.53 20.91 17.00
CA ASN A 147 -13.51 21.88 17.35
C ASN A 147 -13.17 21.80 18.84
N ARG A 148 -12.58 20.67 19.27
CA ARG A 148 -12.19 20.40 20.67
C ARG A 148 -10.68 20.16 20.83
N PRO A 149 -9.79 21.02 20.28
CA PRO A 149 -8.36 20.76 20.18
C PRO A 149 -7.60 20.85 21.51
N GLN A 150 -8.25 21.10 22.65
CA GLN A 150 -7.63 21.01 23.99
C GLN A 150 -8.11 19.77 24.77
N GLN A 151 -9.12 19.07 24.27
CA GLN A 151 -9.78 18.00 25.02
C GLN A 151 -9.82 16.67 24.27
N ILE A 152 -9.88 16.69 22.94
CA ILE A 152 -9.92 15.48 22.13
C ILE A 152 -8.71 15.46 21.19
N ARG A 153 -8.11 14.27 21.04
CA ARG A 153 -7.01 13.97 20.11
C ARG A 153 -7.37 12.74 19.30
N LEU A 154 -7.00 12.77 18.02
CA LEU A 154 -7.37 11.74 17.05
C LEU A 154 -6.10 11.09 16.51
N LEU A 155 -6.05 9.76 16.51
CA LEU A 155 -5.07 8.99 15.76
C LEU A 155 -5.83 8.10 14.78
N HIS A 156 -5.82 8.45 13.50
CA HIS A 156 -6.52 7.70 12.45
C HIS A 156 -5.51 6.84 11.69
N LEU A 157 -5.56 5.53 11.85
CA LEU A 157 -4.63 4.62 11.18
C LEU A 157 -5.03 4.38 9.72
N ASP A 158 -4.03 4.25 8.84
CA ASP A 158 -4.26 3.78 7.48
C ASP A 158 -4.64 2.29 7.49
N ASN A 159 -5.63 1.95 6.66
CA ASN A 159 -6.01 0.58 6.35
C ASN A 159 -4.81 -0.24 5.83
N THR A 160 -4.28 -1.11 6.69
CA THR A 160 -3.03 -1.82 6.45
C THR A 160 -3.17 -3.32 6.67
N VAL A 161 -2.96 -4.10 5.60
CA VAL A 161 -2.82 -5.56 5.69
C VAL A 161 -1.34 -5.95 5.80
N ALA A 162 -1.03 -6.89 6.71
CA ALA A 162 0.33 -7.42 6.84
C ALA A 162 0.34 -8.94 7.07
N THR A 163 1.27 -9.66 6.42
CA THR A 163 1.40 -11.10 6.62
C THR A 163 2.08 -11.46 7.94
N ARG A 164 2.75 -10.49 8.58
CA ARG A 164 3.45 -10.62 9.86
C ARG A 164 3.17 -9.40 10.74
N PRO A 165 3.15 -9.54 12.08
CA PRO A 165 3.03 -8.42 13.00
C PRO A 165 4.00 -7.29 12.64
N GLN A 166 3.46 -6.08 12.45
CA GLN A 166 4.26 -4.90 12.19
C GLN A 166 4.66 -4.24 13.52
N GLY A 167 5.83 -3.59 13.54
CA GLY A 167 6.28 -2.77 14.68
C GLY A 167 5.90 -1.29 14.57
N THR A 168 5.20 -0.90 13.50
CA THR A 168 4.84 0.48 13.20
C THR A 168 3.48 0.59 12.54
N VAL A 169 2.85 1.75 12.69
CA VAL A 169 1.62 2.13 11.99
C VAL A 169 1.91 3.23 10.97
N ARG A 170 1.01 3.37 10.00
CA ARG A 170 0.84 4.62 9.26
C ARG A 170 -0.46 5.26 9.72
N ALA A 171 -0.45 6.57 9.83
CA ALA A 171 -1.61 7.34 10.27
C ALA A 171 -1.84 8.51 9.32
N VAL A 172 -3.11 8.85 9.12
CA VAL A 172 -3.52 10.05 8.42
C VAL A 172 -2.88 11.26 9.10
N GLY A 173 -2.25 12.13 8.33
CA GLY A 173 -1.51 13.29 8.87
C GLY A 173 -0.20 12.95 9.59
N GLY A 174 0.23 11.68 9.58
CA GLY A 174 1.54 11.24 10.08
C GLY A 174 1.64 10.99 11.58
N GLY A 175 0.54 11.05 12.34
CA GLY A 175 0.55 10.82 13.79
C GLY A 175 -0.74 11.28 14.46
N TRP A 176 -0.66 11.61 15.76
CA TRP A 176 -1.77 12.19 16.50
C TRP A 176 -2.09 13.61 16.02
N GLN A 177 -3.39 13.89 15.92
CA GLN A 177 -3.93 15.16 15.47
C GLN A 177 -4.82 15.80 16.53
N LEU A 178 -4.83 17.14 16.53
CA LEU A 178 -5.82 17.92 17.27
C LEU A 178 -7.22 17.63 16.70
N CYS A 179 -8.24 17.57 17.57
CA CYS A 179 -9.63 17.49 17.10
C CYS A 179 -10.06 18.84 16.50
N THR A 180 -9.92 18.98 15.18
CA THR A 180 -10.47 20.08 14.38
C THR A 180 -11.52 19.55 13.39
N PRO A 181 -12.38 20.42 12.84
CA PRO A 181 -13.33 20.03 11.80
C PRO A 181 -12.69 19.27 10.63
N GLU A 182 -11.48 19.65 10.23
CA GLU A 182 -10.74 19.00 9.14
C GLU A 182 -10.26 17.60 9.51
N ALA A 183 -9.65 17.43 10.69
CA ALA A 183 -9.14 16.14 11.14
C ALA A 183 -10.27 15.15 11.44
N ALA A 184 -11.38 15.63 12.01
CA ALA A 184 -12.52 14.79 12.37
C ALA A 184 -13.35 14.35 11.16
N ARG A 185 -13.30 15.09 10.03
CA ARG A 185 -14.14 14.85 8.84
C ARG A 185 -14.09 13.41 8.33
N GLY A 186 -12.89 12.86 8.21
CA GLY A 186 -12.66 11.49 7.76
C GLY A 186 -12.53 10.47 8.89
N PHE A 187 -12.65 10.89 10.16
CA PHE A 187 -12.54 9.99 11.30
C PHE A 187 -13.82 9.16 11.48
N SER A 188 -13.72 8.00 12.14
CA SER A 188 -14.88 7.18 12.52
C SER A 188 -15.96 8.00 13.22
N ALA A 189 -17.17 8.05 12.64
CA ALA A 189 -18.31 8.74 13.23
C ALA A 189 -18.67 8.15 14.60
N VAL A 190 -18.74 6.81 14.67
CA VAL A 190 -19.01 6.07 15.91
C VAL A 190 -17.95 6.41 16.97
N GLY A 191 -16.67 6.38 16.60
CA GLY A 191 -15.57 6.72 17.49
C GLY A 191 -15.63 8.17 17.98
N TYR A 192 -15.89 9.12 17.08
CA TYR A 192 -15.99 10.54 17.41
C TYR A 192 -17.14 10.85 18.38
N PHE A 193 -18.35 10.35 18.10
CA PHE A 193 -19.50 10.58 18.98
C PHE A 193 -19.31 9.91 20.35
N PHE A 194 -18.79 8.68 20.37
CA PHE A 194 -18.43 8.01 21.62
C PHE A 194 -17.41 8.83 22.42
N GLY A 195 -16.31 9.26 21.77
CA GLY A 195 -15.27 10.06 22.39
C GLY A 195 -15.74 11.38 22.96
N THR A 196 -16.64 12.05 22.23
CA THR A 196 -17.31 13.28 22.70
C THR A 196 -18.16 13.00 23.93
N MET A 197 -18.95 11.93 23.92
CA MET A 197 -19.80 11.53 25.05
C MET A 197 -18.97 11.23 26.30
N ILE A 198 -17.86 10.49 26.19
CA ILE A 198 -17.01 10.18 27.34
C ILE A 198 -16.23 11.40 27.83
N ASN A 199 -15.78 12.28 26.92
CA ASN A 199 -15.16 13.55 27.30
C ASN A 199 -16.13 14.41 28.11
N GLU A 200 -17.39 14.52 27.68
CA GLU A 200 -18.44 15.28 28.38
C GLU A 200 -18.83 14.62 29.71
N ALA A 201 -18.94 13.30 29.77
CA ALA A 201 -19.31 12.61 31.00
C ALA A 201 -18.20 12.65 32.07
N LEU A 202 -16.94 12.52 31.65
CA LEU A 202 -15.80 12.41 32.57
C LEU A 202 -15.06 13.73 32.80
N GLN A 203 -15.29 14.73 31.95
CA GLN A 203 -14.65 16.05 32.00
C GLN A 203 -13.11 15.96 31.98
N VAL A 204 -12.57 15.03 31.19
CA VAL A 204 -11.12 14.79 31.05
C VAL A 204 -10.71 14.71 29.58
N PRO A 205 -9.42 14.90 29.24
CA PRO A 205 -8.93 14.69 27.89
C PRO A 205 -9.19 13.26 27.39
N VAL A 206 -9.45 13.11 26.10
CA VAL A 206 -9.73 11.84 25.43
C VAL A 206 -8.87 11.70 24.18
N GLY A 207 -8.14 10.60 24.08
CA GLY A 207 -7.47 10.16 22.87
C GLY A 207 -8.27 9.04 22.21
N LEU A 208 -8.59 9.20 20.92
CA LEU A 208 -9.30 8.21 20.13
C LEU A 208 -8.36 7.67 19.06
N ILE A 209 -8.20 6.35 19.02
CA ILE A 209 -7.43 5.65 17.99
C ILE A 209 -8.43 4.93 17.09
N SER A 210 -8.54 5.34 15.83
CA SER A 210 -9.35 4.66 14.81
C SER A 210 -8.47 3.64 14.10
N ALA A 211 -8.82 2.36 14.27
CA ALA A 211 -8.18 1.21 13.68
C ALA A 211 -9.29 0.24 13.23
N ASP A 212 -9.94 0.58 12.12
CA ASP A 212 -11.18 -0.03 11.68
C ASP A 212 -11.18 -0.23 10.17
N TRP A 213 -11.88 -1.26 9.70
CA TRP A 213 -12.01 -1.54 8.27
C TRP A 213 -13.31 -2.29 7.98
N GLY A 214 -14.19 -1.64 7.23
CA GLY A 214 -15.49 -2.12 6.77
C GLY A 214 -15.41 -3.42 5.97
N GLY A 215 -16.47 -4.23 6.04
CA GLY A 215 -16.58 -5.46 5.25
C GLY A 215 -15.56 -6.57 5.60
N THR A 216 -14.94 -6.51 6.78
CA THR A 216 -13.94 -7.51 7.21
C THR A 216 -14.51 -8.57 8.15
N ARG A 217 -13.93 -9.78 8.12
CA ARG A 217 -14.25 -10.90 9.03
C ARG A 217 -13.45 -10.80 10.32
N VAL A 218 -13.97 -11.35 11.42
CA VAL A 218 -13.31 -11.31 12.75
C VAL A 218 -11.94 -12.00 12.75
N GLN A 219 -11.75 -13.05 11.94
CA GLN A 219 -10.48 -13.75 11.80
C GLN A 219 -9.33 -12.83 11.36
N ALA A 220 -9.60 -11.79 10.57
CA ALA A 220 -8.56 -10.87 10.14
C ALA A 220 -7.97 -10.07 11.31
N TRP A 221 -8.74 -9.89 12.39
CA TRP A 221 -8.44 -9.11 13.59
C TRP A 221 -7.91 -9.94 14.76
N MET A 222 -7.75 -11.26 14.58
CA MET A 222 -7.22 -12.16 15.59
C MET A 222 -5.73 -12.47 15.35
N PRO A 223 -4.93 -12.68 16.40
CA PRO A 223 -3.56 -13.16 16.22
C PRO A 223 -3.56 -14.57 15.60
N GLU A 224 -2.54 -14.84 14.79
CA GLU A 224 -2.32 -16.14 14.15
C GLU A 224 -2.35 -17.32 15.13
N ALA A 225 -1.78 -17.16 16.33
CA ALA A 225 -1.70 -18.21 17.34
C ALA A 225 -3.08 -18.79 17.70
N SER A 226 -4.10 -17.95 17.83
CA SER A 226 -5.46 -18.40 18.16
C SER A 226 -6.18 -19.05 16.99
N LEU A 227 -5.89 -18.59 15.76
CA LEU A 227 -6.49 -19.14 14.55
C LEU A 227 -5.85 -20.47 14.14
N ALA A 228 -4.57 -20.67 14.44
CA ALA A 228 -3.84 -21.89 14.09
C ALA A 228 -4.43 -23.15 14.76
N GLU A 229 -5.10 -22.98 15.91
CA GLU A 229 -5.81 -24.03 16.62
C GLU A 229 -7.14 -24.44 15.94
N LEU A 230 -7.60 -23.67 14.95
CA LEU A 230 -8.85 -23.92 14.23
C LEU A 230 -8.58 -24.65 12.92
N PRO A 231 -9.06 -25.90 12.75
CA PRO A 231 -8.83 -26.67 11.53
C PRO A 231 -9.26 -25.96 10.24
N ALA A 232 -10.34 -25.19 10.30
CA ALA A 232 -10.90 -24.46 9.15
C ALA A 232 -10.00 -23.32 8.65
N GLU A 233 -9.12 -22.78 9.50
CA GLU A 233 -8.29 -21.61 9.16
C GLU A 233 -6.87 -22.00 8.69
N ARG A 234 -6.46 -23.27 8.87
CA ARG A 234 -5.08 -23.72 8.60
C ARG A 234 -4.61 -23.44 7.17
N SER A 235 -5.40 -23.82 6.17
CA SER A 235 -5.00 -23.61 4.77
C SER A 235 -4.91 -22.13 4.39
N ALA A 236 -5.81 -21.30 4.93
CA ALA A 236 -5.76 -19.86 4.71
C ALA A 236 -4.53 -19.22 5.37
N LEU A 237 -4.18 -19.65 6.59
CA LEU A 237 -2.95 -19.23 7.28
C LEU A 237 -1.69 -19.68 6.55
N GLU A 238 -1.65 -20.89 6.00
CA GLU A 238 -0.52 -21.37 5.19
C GLU A 238 -0.30 -20.50 3.95
N LEU A 239 -1.37 -20.07 3.29
CA LEU A 239 -1.29 -19.12 2.18
C LEU A 239 -0.71 -17.78 2.65
N VAL A 240 -1.19 -17.20 3.75
CA VAL A 240 -0.64 -15.96 4.32
C VAL A 240 0.84 -16.12 4.70
N ARG A 241 1.23 -17.29 5.24
CA ARG A 241 2.62 -17.59 5.60
C ARG A 241 3.54 -17.64 4.39
N ALA A 242 3.06 -18.17 3.27
CA ALA A 242 3.82 -18.32 2.04
C ALA A 242 3.94 -17.00 1.24
N MET A 243 3.14 -15.98 1.56
CA MET A 243 3.24 -14.67 0.92
C MET A 243 4.44 -13.88 1.41
N ASP A 244 5.09 -13.18 0.48
CA ASP A 244 6.21 -12.28 0.80
C ASP A 244 5.73 -11.16 1.75
N PRO A 245 6.43 -10.91 2.87
CA PRO A 245 6.04 -9.86 3.81
C PRO A 245 6.11 -8.46 3.20
N ASP A 246 6.99 -8.22 2.24
CA ASP A 246 7.17 -6.90 1.64
C ASP A 246 6.05 -6.62 0.61
N PRO A 247 5.17 -5.61 0.84
CA PRO A 247 4.16 -5.21 -0.13
C PRO A 247 4.74 -4.77 -1.48
N ALA A 248 5.95 -4.20 -1.51
CA ALA A 248 6.61 -3.79 -2.74
C ALA A 248 7.03 -5.00 -3.58
N ILE A 249 7.56 -6.05 -2.96
CA ILE A 249 7.89 -7.31 -3.65
C ILE A 249 6.61 -7.97 -4.18
N ARG A 250 5.54 -8.01 -3.38
CA ARG A 250 4.24 -8.53 -3.84
C ARG A 250 3.70 -7.75 -5.03
N ALA A 251 3.75 -6.41 -4.99
CA ALA A 251 3.32 -5.56 -6.09
C ALA A 251 4.19 -5.73 -7.35
N GLN A 252 5.51 -5.85 -7.18
CA GLN A 252 6.45 -6.09 -8.28
C GLN A 252 6.18 -7.45 -8.94
N ARG A 253 5.92 -8.50 -8.15
CA ARG A 253 5.53 -9.82 -8.67
C ARG A 253 4.23 -9.74 -9.45
N LEU A 254 3.22 -9.03 -8.94
CA LEU A 254 1.96 -8.86 -9.66
C LEU A 254 2.17 -8.14 -11.00
N LYS A 255 3.00 -7.09 -11.00
CA LYS A 255 3.36 -6.36 -12.21
C LYS A 255 4.09 -7.27 -13.22
N SER A 256 5.09 -8.04 -12.78
CA SER A 256 5.85 -8.91 -13.67
C SER A 256 5.01 -10.05 -14.25
N VAL A 257 4.04 -10.56 -13.49
CA VAL A 257 3.05 -11.53 -13.99
C VAL A 257 2.19 -10.89 -15.09
N GLY A 258 1.71 -9.66 -14.89
CA GLY A 258 0.93 -8.94 -15.89
C GLY A 258 1.73 -8.65 -17.16
N GLU A 259 2.99 -8.23 -17.02
CA GLU A 259 3.91 -8.02 -18.15
C GLU A 259 4.17 -9.32 -18.92
N SER A 260 4.46 -10.41 -18.21
CA SER A 260 4.68 -11.73 -18.82
C SER A 260 3.43 -12.28 -19.50
N TRP A 261 2.24 -12.00 -18.95
CA TRP A 261 0.97 -12.36 -19.58
C TRP A 261 0.80 -11.64 -20.91
N TRP A 262 1.08 -10.35 -20.93
CA TRP A 262 0.98 -9.50 -22.11
C TRP A 262 1.92 -9.96 -23.24
N ASP A 263 3.14 -10.38 -22.90
CA ASP A 263 4.12 -10.86 -23.90
C ASP A 263 3.73 -12.21 -24.52
N ARG A 264 2.91 -13.02 -23.83
CA ARG A 264 2.43 -14.32 -24.35
C ARG A 264 1.31 -14.19 -25.39
N LEU A 265 0.69 -13.01 -25.52
CA LEU A 265 -0.42 -12.80 -26.47
C LEU A 265 -0.02 -13.10 -27.92
N ASP A 266 1.25 -12.93 -28.27
CA ASP A 266 1.75 -13.07 -29.65
C ASP A 266 2.03 -14.52 -30.06
N GLY A 267 2.34 -15.40 -29.11
CA GLY A 267 2.80 -16.77 -29.39
C GLY A 267 1.72 -17.84 -29.35
N GLY A 268 0.47 -17.49 -29.00
CA GLY A 268 -0.63 -18.44 -28.92
C GLY A 268 -1.10 -18.96 -30.30
N PRO A 269 -1.97 -19.98 -30.35
CA PRO A 269 -2.49 -20.57 -31.60
C PRO A 269 -3.12 -19.57 -32.58
N SER A 270 -3.58 -18.43 -32.07
CA SER A 270 -4.20 -17.34 -32.84
C SER A 270 -3.42 -16.02 -32.76
N GLY A 271 -2.20 -16.02 -32.20
CA GLY A 271 -1.34 -14.84 -32.17
C GLY A 271 -0.64 -14.61 -33.51
N ALA A 272 -0.16 -13.39 -33.75
CA ALA A 272 0.54 -13.05 -35.00
C ALA A 272 1.95 -13.67 -35.12
N GLY A 273 2.40 -14.42 -34.10
CA GLY A 273 3.74 -15.00 -33.96
C GLY A 273 4.77 -13.97 -33.48
N SER A 274 5.82 -14.40 -32.76
CA SER A 274 6.77 -13.49 -32.08
C SER A 274 7.51 -12.49 -32.98
N ASP A 275 7.50 -12.72 -34.29
CA ASP A 275 8.23 -11.91 -35.28
C ASP A 275 7.35 -10.84 -35.96
N TRP A 276 6.05 -10.78 -35.63
CA TRP A 276 5.07 -9.92 -36.27
C TRP A 276 5.41 -8.43 -36.24
N ALA A 277 6.26 -7.97 -35.33
CA ALA A 277 6.68 -6.56 -35.24
C ALA A 277 7.96 -6.26 -36.05
N LYS A 278 8.69 -7.29 -36.52
CA LYS A 278 9.97 -7.14 -37.23
C LYS A 278 9.76 -6.63 -38.66
N PRO A 279 10.70 -5.85 -39.22
CA PRO A 279 10.56 -5.32 -40.57
C PRO A 279 10.62 -6.39 -41.68
N GLU A 280 11.22 -7.55 -41.38
CA GLU A 280 11.33 -8.69 -42.29
C GLU A 280 10.07 -9.56 -42.34
N TYR A 281 9.11 -9.37 -41.42
CA TYR A 281 7.86 -10.14 -41.39
C TYR A 281 7.00 -9.89 -42.64
N ASP A 282 6.50 -10.96 -43.24
CA ASP A 282 5.62 -10.93 -44.41
C ASP A 282 4.15 -10.83 -43.99
N ASP A 283 3.62 -9.60 -44.05
CA ASP A 283 2.24 -9.27 -43.73
C ASP A 283 1.35 -9.14 -44.98
N ARG A 284 1.78 -9.60 -46.17
CA ARG A 284 0.99 -9.44 -47.41
C ARG A 284 -0.37 -10.12 -47.38
N ALA A 285 -0.55 -11.13 -46.54
CA ALA A 285 -1.82 -11.83 -46.35
C ALA A 285 -2.77 -11.11 -45.37
N TRP A 286 -2.33 -10.03 -44.72
CA TRP A 286 -3.14 -9.27 -43.78
C TRP A 286 -4.14 -8.38 -44.52
N SER A 287 -5.31 -8.19 -43.93
CA SER A 287 -6.32 -7.23 -44.41
C SER A 287 -5.82 -5.79 -44.28
N THR A 288 -6.45 -4.85 -44.97
CA THR A 288 -6.11 -3.43 -44.88
C THR A 288 -7.26 -2.59 -44.33
N MET A 289 -6.91 -1.51 -43.62
CA MET A 289 -7.85 -0.52 -43.11
C MET A 289 -7.22 0.87 -43.19
N ARG A 290 -8.03 1.92 -43.38
CA ARG A 290 -7.55 3.30 -43.24
C ARG A 290 -7.66 3.75 -41.79
N LEU A 291 -6.55 4.18 -41.20
CA LEU A 291 -6.48 4.75 -39.86
C LEU A 291 -6.12 6.26 -39.92
N PRO A 292 -6.52 7.08 -38.93
CA PRO A 292 -7.27 6.70 -37.71
C PRO A 292 -8.74 6.38 -37.99
N ALA A 293 -9.28 5.38 -37.28
CA ALA A 293 -10.66 4.94 -37.35
C ALA A 293 -10.99 4.04 -36.16
N THR A 294 -12.29 3.91 -35.86
CA THR A 294 -12.81 2.82 -35.03
C THR A 294 -12.66 1.49 -35.78
N LEU A 295 -12.73 0.37 -35.05
CA LEU A 295 -12.62 -0.96 -35.64
C LEU A 295 -13.89 -1.40 -36.41
N ALA A 296 -14.70 -0.49 -36.95
CA ALA A 296 -15.94 -0.85 -37.67
C ALA A 296 -15.74 -1.67 -38.94
N ALA A 297 -14.54 -1.68 -39.53
CA ALA A 297 -14.28 -2.47 -40.73
C ALA A 297 -14.24 -3.97 -40.41
N ASP A 298 -14.78 -4.77 -41.34
CA ASP A 298 -14.81 -6.23 -41.28
C ASP A 298 -15.44 -6.81 -39.99
N GLY A 299 -16.22 -6.00 -39.25
CA GLY A 299 -16.90 -6.41 -38.01
C GLY A 299 -16.00 -6.52 -36.79
N LEU A 300 -14.85 -5.83 -36.78
CA LEU A 300 -13.97 -5.78 -35.62
C LEU A 300 -14.55 -4.94 -34.46
N ASP A 301 -15.54 -4.08 -34.71
CA ASP A 301 -16.28 -3.29 -33.70
C ASP A 301 -17.16 -4.16 -32.78
N ARG A 302 -17.20 -5.46 -33.04
CA ARG A 302 -17.87 -6.48 -32.23
C ARG A 302 -16.90 -7.56 -31.76
N PHE A 303 -15.59 -7.33 -31.92
CA PHE A 303 -14.55 -8.27 -31.57
C PHE A 303 -13.78 -7.75 -30.36
N ASP A 304 -14.09 -8.30 -29.20
CA ASP A 304 -13.26 -8.11 -28.01
C ASP A 304 -12.06 -9.07 -28.12
N GLY A 305 -10.85 -8.53 -28.09
CA GLY A 305 -9.63 -9.31 -28.24
C GLY A 305 -8.43 -8.53 -28.76
N VAL A 306 -7.42 -9.26 -29.22
CA VAL A 306 -6.17 -8.67 -29.71
C VAL A 306 -6.28 -8.35 -31.20
N VAL A 307 -5.87 -7.17 -31.62
CA VAL A 307 -5.73 -6.79 -33.03
C VAL A 307 -4.33 -6.26 -33.29
N TYR A 308 -3.70 -6.76 -34.35
CA TYR A 308 -2.35 -6.38 -34.74
C TYR A 308 -2.40 -5.47 -35.95
N PHE A 309 -1.59 -4.42 -35.94
CA PHE A 309 -1.48 -3.41 -36.99
C PHE A 309 -0.04 -3.22 -37.43
N ARG A 310 0.18 -3.00 -38.73
CA ARG A 310 1.48 -2.69 -39.32
C ARG A 310 1.37 -1.58 -40.38
N ARG A 311 2.31 -0.64 -40.33
CA ARG A 311 2.52 0.42 -41.32
C ARG A 311 3.98 0.48 -41.72
N THR A 312 4.21 0.55 -43.02
CA THR A 312 5.55 0.80 -43.57
C THR A 312 5.65 2.27 -43.99
N VAL A 313 6.74 2.94 -43.63
CA VAL A 313 7.08 4.30 -44.06
C VAL A 313 8.52 4.36 -44.53
N ASP A 314 8.82 5.25 -45.48
CA ASP A 314 10.17 5.53 -45.93
C ASP A 314 10.71 6.79 -45.25
N LEU A 315 11.89 6.68 -44.66
CA LEU A 315 12.59 7.78 -43.99
C LEU A 315 13.80 8.23 -44.81
N PRO A 316 14.12 9.54 -44.82
CA PRO A 316 15.34 10.03 -45.47
C PRO A 316 16.59 9.47 -44.78
N ALA A 317 17.71 9.42 -45.50
CA ALA A 317 18.98 8.95 -44.95
C ALA A 317 19.43 9.72 -43.70
N SER A 318 19.04 10.99 -43.57
CA SER A 318 19.31 11.84 -42.40
C SER A 318 18.63 11.38 -41.11
N ALA A 319 17.56 10.58 -41.19
CA ALA A 319 16.85 10.07 -40.02
C ALA A 319 17.44 8.76 -39.48
N ALA A 320 18.34 8.11 -40.22
CA ALA A 320 18.93 6.83 -39.82
C ALA A 320 19.70 6.97 -38.49
N GLY A 321 19.40 6.08 -37.55
CA GLY A 321 20.02 6.07 -36.22
C GLY A 321 19.57 7.19 -35.28
N ALA A 322 18.76 8.16 -35.72
CA ALA A 322 18.23 9.22 -34.87
C ALA A 322 17.24 8.65 -33.84
N SER A 323 17.14 9.30 -32.68
CA SER A 323 15.99 9.13 -31.80
C SER A 323 14.76 9.76 -32.45
N ALA A 324 13.55 9.35 -32.06
CA ALA A 324 12.32 9.92 -32.59
C ALA A 324 11.19 9.96 -31.56
N MET A 325 10.09 10.63 -31.90
CA MET A 325 8.81 10.51 -31.21
C MET A 325 7.80 9.83 -32.12
N LEU A 326 7.14 8.78 -31.62
CA LEU A 326 6.01 8.14 -32.27
C LEU A 326 4.72 8.68 -31.62
N ASP A 327 3.89 9.39 -32.38
CA ASP A 327 2.52 9.77 -32.00
C ASP A 327 1.54 8.93 -32.82
N LEU A 328 0.63 8.23 -32.15
CA LEU A 328 -0.41 7.40 -32.77
C LEU A 328 -1.81 7.98 -32.55
N GLY A 329 -1.94 9.10 -31.83
CA GLY A 329 -3.22 9.55 -31.31
C GLY A 329 -3.81 8.60 -30.24
N PRO A 330 -5.06 8.82 -29.80
CA PRO A 330 -5.74 7.94 -28.86
C PRO A 330 -5.93 6.52 -29.39
N ILE A 331 -5.73 5.54 -28.53
CA ILE A 331 -5.97 4.12 -28.81
C ILE A 331 -6.91 3.55 -27.75
N ASP A 332 -7.91 2.83 -28.21
CA ASP A 332 -8.94 2.17 -27.42
C ASP A 332 -8.79 0.64 -27.52
N ASP A 333 -8.50 -0.11 -26.45
CA ASP A 333 -8.31 0.33 -25.05
C ASP A 333 -6.83 0.41 -24.64
N ARG A 334 -6.07 -0.65 -24.91
CA ARG A 334 -4.70 -0.86 -24.44
C ARG A 334 -3.79 -1.21 -25.60
N ASP A 335 -2.51 -0.84 -25.51
CA ASP A 335 -1.59 -1.07 -26.62
C ASP A 335 -0.13 -1.38 -26.21
N ASP A 336 0.58 -1.97 -27.17
CA ASP A 336 2.03 -1.88 -27.30
C ASP A 336 2.39 -1.39 -28.70
N ALA A 337 3.38 -0.49 -28.78
CA ALA A 337 3.92 0.02 -30.02
C ALA A 337 5.37 -0.40 -30.22
N PHE A 338 5.70 -0.74 -31.47
CA PHE A 338 7.00 -1.19 -31.90
C PHE A 338 7.45 -0.41 -33.14
N VAL A 339 8.76 -0.15 -33.24
CA VAL A 339 9.39 0.39 -34.44
C VAL A 339 10.53 -0.54 -34.82
N ASN A 340 10.50 -1.07 -36.04
CA ASN A 340 11.48 -2.03 -36.55
C ASN A 340 11.74 -3.22 -35.62
N GLY A 341 10.68 -3.73 -34.97
CA GLY A 341 10.74 -4.86 -34.02
C GLY A 341 11.17 -4.49 -32.61
N VAL A 342 11.55 -3.24 -32.35
CA VAL A 342 11.89 -2.75 -30.99
C VAL A 342 10.64 -2.17 -30.35
N ARG A 343 10.26 -2.66 -29.16
CA ARG A 343 9.16 -2.06 -28.38
C ARG A 343 9.56 -0.66 -27.92
N VAL A 344 8.79 0.35 -28.31
CA VAL A 344 9.06 1.76 -27.98
C VAL A 344 8.14 2.31 -26.90
N GLY A 345 7.01 1.65 -26.65
CA GLY A 345 6.08 2.02 -25.59
C GLY A 345 4.82 1.18 -25.59
N GLY A 346 3.87 1.57 -24.77
CA GLY A 346 2.55 0.95 -24.68
C GLY A 346 1.78 1.42 -23.45
N THR A 347 0.47 1.49 -23.57
CA THR A 347 -0.44 1.80 -22.47
C THR A 347 -1.27 0.56 -22.15
N ARG A 348 -0.90 -0.15 -21.08
CA ARG A 348 -1.49 -1.45 -20.70
C ARG A 348 -2.55 -1.36 -19.58
N THR A 349 -2.98 -0.16 -19.22
CA THR A 349 -3.91 0.11 -18.11
C THR A 349 -5.29 0.49 -18.65
N ASP A 350 -6.34 0.00 -18.01
CA ASP A 350 -7.73 0.33 -18.33
C ASP A 350 -8.08 1.81 -18.16
N GLY A 351 -9.16 2.23 -18.83
CA GLY A 351 -9.71 3.58 -18.71
C GLY A 351 -8.89 4.66 -19.40
N GLN A 352 -7.88 4.28 -20.19
CA GLN A 352 -7.04 5.20 -20.95
C GLN A 352 -7.41 5.28 -22.45
N TRP A 353 -8.59 4.81 -22.85
CA TRP A 353 -9.04 4.74 -24.25
C TRP A 353 -8.97 6.07 -25.03
N SER A 354 -9.09 7.23 -24.35
CA SER A 354 -9.02 8.56 -24.97
C SER A 354 -7.66 9.26 -24.88
N VAL A 355 -6.67 8.66 -24.21
CA VAL A 355 -5.36 9.29 -24.00
C VAL A 355 -4.49 9.17 -25.26
N PRO A 356 -3.93 10.26 -25.82
CA PRO A 356 -3.02 10.16 -26.95
C PRO A 356 -1.77 9.33 -26.64
N ARG A 357 -1.39 8.42 -27.55
CA ARG A 357 -0.21 7.55 -27.39
C ARG A 357 1.02 8.21 -27.99
N ARG A 358 1.98 8.57 -27.11
CA ARG A 358 3.26 9.19 -27.48
C ARG A 358 4.41 8.44 -26.87
N TYR A 359 5.27 7.88 -27.72
CA TYR A 359 6.36 7.00 -27.31
C TYR A 359 7.70 7.45 -27.87
N ALA A 360 8.70 7.55 -27.00
CA ALA A 360 10.06 7.85 -27.40
C ALA A 360 10.68 6.64 -28.12
N VAL A 361 11.14 6.85 -29.34
CA VAL A 361 11.93 5.87 -30.10
C VAL A 361 13.40 6.12 -29.79
N PRO A 362 14.12 5.15 -29.20
CA PRO A 362 15.52 5.33 -28.87
C PRO A 362 16.40 5.45 -30.14
N PRO A 363 17.58 6.09 -30.04
CA PRO A 363 18.51 6.15 -31.15
C PRO A 363 18.95 4.75 -31.59
N GLY A 364 19.30 4.60 -32.86
CA GLY A 364 19.71 3.31 -33.46
C GLY A 364 18.56 2.43 -33.96
N VAL A 365 17.29 2.77 -33.66
CA VAL A 365 16.13 1.99 -34.12
C VAL A 365 15.75 2.33 -35.57
N LEU A 366 15.80 3.61 -35.94
CA LEU A 366 15.42 4.07 -37.27
C LEU A 366 16.48 3.72 -38.33
N ARG A 367 16.01 3.37 -39.52
CA ARG A 367 16.84 3.02 -40.69
C ARG A 367 16.62 4.05 -41.81
N ALA A 368 17.60 4.18 -42.71
CA ALA A 368 17.37 4.89 -43.97
C ALA A 368 16.42 4.07 -44.86
N GLY A 369 15.48 4.73 -45.53
CA GLY A 369 14.45 4.07 -46.35
C GLY A 369 13.40 3.38 -45.48
N ARG A 370 13.14 2.09 -45.76
CA ARG A 370 12.02 1.34 -45.18
C ARG A 370 12.10 1.20 -43.66
N ASN A 371 11.06 1.64 -42.97
CA ASN A 371 10.81 1.42 -41.54
C ASN A 371 9.41 0.87 -41.32
N VAL A 372 9.23 0.06 -40.28
CA VAL A 372 7.94 -0.52 -39.89
C VAL A 372 7.53 0.00 -38.52
N VAL A 373 6.33 0.56 -38.44
CA VAL A 373 5.62 0.81 -37.18
C VAL A 373 4.59 -0.31 -37.01
N ALA A 374 4.60 -0.96 -35.86
CA ALA A 374 3.68 -2.05 -35.55
C ALA A 374 3.01 -1.77 -34.21
N VAL A 375 1.71 -2.05 -34.12
CA VAL A 375 0.90 -1.78 -32.92
C VAL A 375 0.06 -3.00 -32.61
N ARG A 376 0.09 -3.46 -31.36
CA ARG A 376 -0.81 -4.47 -30.83
C ARG A 376 -1.81 -3.75 -29.96
N ILE A 377 -3.10 -3.93 -30.24
CA ILE A 377 -4.20 -3.39 -29.45
C ILE A 377 -4.90 -4.56 -28.76
N LEU A 378 -5.20 -4.42 -27.48
CA LEU A 378 -6.16 -5.26 -26.78
C LEU A 378 -7.42 -4.41 -26.57
N ASP A 379 -8.47 -4.74 -27.32
CA ASP A 379 -9.79 -4.14 -27.19
C ASP A 379 -10.61 -4.99 -26.22
N THR A 380 -11.14 -4.38 -25.16
CA THR A 380 -11.83 -5.13 -24.10
C THR A 380 -13.34 -4.99 -24.14
N ALA A 381 -13.84 -3.92 -24.75
CA ALA A 381 -15.25 -3.70 -25.03
C ALA A 381 -15.44 -2.51 -25.99
N GLY A 382 -16.56 -2.51 -26.70
CA GLY A 382 -16.96 -1.36 -27.51
C GLY A 382 -16.33 -1.37 -28.91
N PRO A 383 -16.25 -0.20 -29.59
CA PRO A 383 -15.83 -0.15 -30.99
C PRO A 383 -14.31 -0.20 -31.22
N GLY A 384 -13.51 -0.04 -30.16
CA GLY A 384 -12.04 -0.08 -30.20
C GLY A 384 -11.37 0.88 -31.18
N GLY A 385 -10.05 0.73 -31.34
CA GLY A 385 -9.31 1.24 -32.50
C GLY A 385 -8.37 2.41 -32.22
N ILE A 386 -7.85 3.03 -33.29
CA ILE A 386 -6.98 4.21 -33.22
C ILE A 386 -7.84 5.43 -33.54
N ASN A 387 -8.42 6.05 -32.51
CA ASN A 387 -9.55 6.98 -32.59
C ASN A 387 -9.15 8.47 -32.64
N GLY A 388 -7.95 8.77 -33.16
CA GLY A 388 -7.42 10.12 -33.27
C GLY A 388 -7.81 10.89 -34.52
N ARG A 389 -7.27 12.11 -34.65
CA ARG A 389 -7.27 12.86 -35.93
C ARG A 389 -6.03 12.49 -36.75
N PRO A 390 -6.09 12.51 -38.10
CA PRO A 390 -4.97 12.16 -38.96
C PRO A 390 -3.65 12.86 -38.58
N GLU A 391 -3.70 14.13 -38.20
CA GLU A 391 -2.51 14.94 -37.86
C GLU A 391 -1.81 14.48 -36.58
N GLN A 392 -2.47 13.64 -35.77
CA GLN A 392 -1.92 13.05 -34.54
C GLN A 392 -1.19 11.73 -34.80
N MET A 393 -1.23 11.20 -36.03
CA MET A 393 -0.52 9.98 -36.40
C MET A 393 0.75 10.33 -37.16
N HIS A 394 1.89 10.38 -36.48
CA HIS A 394 3.16 10.70 -37.13
C HIS A 394 4.38 10.14 -36.38
N LEU A 395 5.44 9.88 -37.14
CA LEU A 395 6.77 9.59 -36.61
C LEU A 395 7.66 10.82 -36.83
N VAL A 396 8.23 11.38 -35.77
CA VAL A 396 9.10 12.57 -35.84
C VAL A 396 10.54 12.19 -35.47
N PRO A 397 11.44 11.97 -36.45
CA PRO A 397 12.87 11.89 -36.19
C PRO A 397 13.36 13.18 -35.54
N LYS A 398 14.30 13.07 -34.59
CA LYS A 398 14.95 14.23 -33.98
C LYS A 398 15.61 15.08 -35.08
N ASP A 399 15.33 16.39 -35.05
CA ASP A 399 15.79 17.37 -36.04
C ASP A 399 15.30 17.11 -37.49
N GLY A 400 14.31 16.22 -37.65
CA GLY A 400 13.68 15.86 -38.92
C GLY A 400 12.25 16.38 -39.06
N GLN A 401 11.69 16.23 -40.25
CA GLN A 401 10.28 16.53 -40.50
C GLN A 401 9.38 15.38 -40.02
N PRO A 402 8.16 15.65 -39.53
CA PRO A 402 7.18 14.62 -39.24
C PRO A 402 6.86 13.78 -40.48
N VAL A 403 6.79 12.46 -40.30
CA VAL A 403 6.35 11.51 -41.32
C VAL A 403 4.97 11.00 -40.96
N ALA A 404 4.01 11.28 -41.83
CA ALA A 404 2.62 10.86 -41.74
C ALA A 404 2.48 9.35 -41.53
N LEU A 405 1.64 8.97 -40.56
CA LEU A 405 1.27 7.58 -40.28
C LEU A 405 -0.20 7.31 -40.55
N GLU A 406 -1.02 8.32 -40.83
CA GLU A 406 -2.40 8.12 -41.31
C GLU A 406 -2.44 7.41 -42.67
N GLY A 407 -3.60 6.87 -43.02
CA GLY A 407 -3.84 6.19 -44.29
C GLY A 407 -3.89 4.68 -44.12
N GLU A 408 -3.41 3.94 -45.11
CA GLU A 408 -3.59 2.48 -45.18
C GLU A 408 -2.61 1.73 -44.26
N TRP A 409 -3.17 0.98 -43.31
CA TRP A 409 -2.50 0.05 -42.43
C TRP A 409 -2.91 -1.38 -42.76
N ARG A 410 -1.97 -2.31 -42.58
CA ARG A 410 -2.27 -3.75 -42.58
C ARG A 410 -2.69 -4.16 -41.17
N TYR A 411 -3.64 -5.09 -41.08
CA TYR A 411 -4.09 -5.60 -39.80
C TYR A 411 -4.50 -7.08 -39.85
N VAL A 412 -4.43 -7.75 -38.70
CA VAL A 412 -4.97 -9.12 -38.52
C VAL A 412 -5.56 -9.29 -37.12
N ARG A 413 -6.60 -10.12 -37.02
CA ARG A 413 -7.15 -10.56 -35.73
C ARG A 413 -6.19 -11.48 -35.02
N GLY A 414 -5.96 -11.17 -33.75
CA GLY A 414 -5.32 -12.04 -32.79
C GLY A 414 -6.32 -12.92 -32.04
N PRO A 415 -5.93 -13.45 -30.87
CA PRO A 415 -6.84 -14.21 -30.02
C PRO A 415 -7.99 -13.35 -29.48
N ALA A 416 -9.18 -13.94 -29.40
CA ALA A 416 -10.38 -13.34 -28.81
C ALA A 416 -10.26 -13.27 -27.29
N MET A 417 -10.98 -12.33 -26.66
CA MET A 417 -10.88 -12.03 -25.23
C MET A 417 -11.20 -13.25 -24.34
N ASP A 418 -12.20 -14.05 -24.71
CA ASP A 418 -12.59 -15.28 -24.01
C ASP A 418 -11.59 -16.45 -24.19
N THR A 419 -10.69 -16.35 -25.18
CA THR A 419 -9.62 -17.33 -25.42
C THR A 419 -8.28 -16.94 -24.80
N LEU A 420 -8.16 -15.72 -24.25
CA LEU A 420 -6.91 -15.31 -23.62
C LEU A 420 -6.66 -16.15 -22.36
N PRO A 421 -5.39 -16.54 -22.10
CA PRO A 421 -5.08 -17.25 -20.87
C PRO A 421 -5.47 -16.37 -19.67
N PRO A 422 -5.93 -16.93 -18.55
CA PRO A 422 -6.16 -16.13 -17.35
C PRO A 422 -4.84 -15.52 -16.86
N ILE A 423 -4.93 -14.32 -16.27
CA ILE A 423 -3.81 -13.75 -15.52
C ILE A 423 -3.74 -14.47 -14.18
N ASP A 424 -2.88 -15.49 -14.07
CA ASP A 424 -2.60 -16.13 -12.79
C ASP A 424 -1.68 -15.24 -11.94
N SER A 425 -2.28 -14.28 -11.23
CA SER A 425 -1.58 -13.42 -10.28
C SER A 425 -1.15 -14.11 -8.98
N GLY A 426 -1.46 -15.39 -8.81
CA GLY A 426 -1.36 -16.07 -7.51
C GLY A 426 -2.33 -15.48 -6.46
N PRO A 427 -2.20 -15.92 -5.19
CA PRO A 427 -3.05 -15.45 -4.11
C PRO A 427 -2.81 -13.96 -3.83
N ARG A 428 -3.89 -13.19 -3.66
CA ARG A 428 -3.84 -11.78 -3.26
C ARG A 428 -4.08 -11.67 -1.76
N LEU A 429 -3.31 -10.81 -1.10
CA LEU A 429 -3.52 -10.51 0.32
C LEU A 429 -4.66 -9.50 0.43
N GLY A 430 -5.86 -9.99 0.74
CA GLY A 430 -7.03 -9.15 1.01
C GLY A 430 -7.23 -8.91 2.52
N PRO A 431 -8.03 -7.90 2.91
CA PRO A 431 -8.29 -7.57 4.31
C PRO A 431 -9.14 -8.61 5.04
N ASN A 432 -9.71 -9.57 4.32
CA ASN A 432 -10.46 -10.70 4.87
C ASN A 432 -9.59 -11.96 5.09
N ALA A 433 -8.31 -11.93 4.72
CA ALA A 433 -7.40 -13.02 5.04
C ALA A 433 -7.21 -13.09 6.57
N PRO A 434 -7.04 -14.29 7.15
CA PRO A 434 -6.85 -14.43 8.59
C PRO A 434 -5.60 -13.68 9.06
N THR A 435 -5.64 -13.16 10.29
CA THR A 435 -4.57 -12.43 11.00
C THR A 435 -4.05 -11.13 10.39
N VAL A 436 -4.40 -10.77 9.15
CA VAL A 436 -3.67 -9.70 8.44
C VAL A 436 -3.91 -8.29 8.98
N LEU A 437 -5.08 -8.02 9.54
CA LEU A 437 -5.44 -6.72 10.12
C LEU A 437 -4.95 -6.62 11.56
N TYR A 438 -4.99 -7.73 12.31
CA TYR A 438 -4.28 -7.80 13.59
C TYR A 438 -2.81 -7.43 13.40
N ASN A 439 -2.16 -8.05 12.42
CA ASN A 439 -0.76 -7.83 12.13
C ASN A 439 -0.44 -6.39 11.70
N GLY A 440 -1.28 -5.80 10.85
CA GLY A 440 -1.03 -4.48 10.26
C GLY A 440 -1.50 -3.29 11.10
N MET A 441 -2.56 -3.47 11.90
CA MET A 441 -3.25 -2.36 12.57
C MET A 441 -3.29 -2.48 14.10
N ILE A 442 -3.29 -3.70 14.66
CA ILE A 442 -3.42 -3.91 16.12
C ILE A 442 -2.10 -4.22 16.79
N ALA A 443 -1.32 -5.15 16.24
CA ALA A 443 -0.01 -5.54 16.77
C ALA A 443 0.96 -4.36 16.93
N PRO A 444 1.00 -3.36 16.02
CA PRO A 444 1.81 -2.15 16.23
C PRO A 444 1.40 -1.29 17.44
N LEU A 445 0.13 -1.38 17.86
CA LEU A 445 -0.37 -0.66 19.04
C LEU A 445 -0.04 -1.41 20.32
N VAL A 446 0.29 -2.70 20.26
CA VAL A 446 0.67 -3.50 21.43
C VAL A 446 2.10 -3.09 21.86
N PRO A 447 2.35 -2.79 23.15
CA PRO A 447 1.49 -2.97 24.32
C PRO A 447 0.92 -1.66 24.90
N MET A 448 0.42 -0.73 24.09
CA MET A 448 -0.13 0.54 24.54
C MET A 448 -1.16 0.35 25.67
N ARG A 449 -1.11 1.25 26.66
CA ARG A 449 -2.11 1.26 27.72
C ARG A 449 -3.40 1.94 27.24
N LEU A 450 -4.46 1.14 27.12
CA LEU A 450 -5.80 1.59 26.74
C LEU A 450 -6.73 1.65 27.96
N GLY A 451 -7.63 2.63 27.97
CA GLY A 451 -8.78 2.73 28.88
C GLY A 451 -9.92 1.80 28.47
N GLY A 452 -10.05 1.50 27.18
CA GLY A 452 -11.00 0.52 26.66
C GLY A 452 -10.99 0.41 25.14
N VAL A 453 -11.84 -0.49 24.64
CA VAL A 453 -12.09 -0.71 23.22
C VAL A 453 -13.59 -0.51 22.96
N VAL A 454 -13.92 0.21 21.89
CA VAL A 454 -15.26 0.19 21.28
C VAL A 454 -15.16 -0.57 19.97
N TRP A 455 -16.04 -1.55 19.77
CA TRP A 455 -16.02 -2.45 18.63
C TRP A 455 -17.35 -2.44 17.87
N TYR A 456 -17.30 -2.24 16.57
CA TYR A 456 -18.49 -2.41 15.72
C TYR A 456 -18.40 -3.74 14.97
N GLN A 457 -19.34 -4.65 15.23
CA GLN A 457 -19.42 -5.92 14.48
C GLN A 457 -19.95 -5.67 13.06
N GLY A 458 -19.41 -6.39 12.07
CA GLY A 458 -19.84 -6.33 10.68
C GLY A 458 -20.45 -7.64 10.18
N GLU A 459 -21.04 -7.59 8.99
CA GLU A 459 -21.82 -8.70 8.42
C GLU A 459 -21.01 -9.77 7.69
N SER A 460 -19.69 -9.62 7.56
CA SER A 460 -18.89 -10.54 6.73
C SER A 460 -18.85 -11.97 7.26
N ASN A 461 -19.19 -12.20 8.53
CA ASN A 461 -19.37 -13.52 9.12
C ASN A 461 -20.85 -13.95 9.24
N ARG A 462 -21.82 -13.25 8.63
CA ARG A 462 -23.26 -13.56 8.78
C ARG A 462 -23.65 -14.98 8.37
N GLY A 463 -22.90 -15.58 7.44
CA GLY A 463 -23.09 -16.97 7.00
C GLY A 463 -22.52 -18.02 7.95
N GLU A 464 -21.85 -17.62 9.04
CA GLU A 464 -21.15 -18.50 9.97
C GLU A 464 -21.41 -18.11 11.45
N PRO A 465 -22.68 -18.00 11.91
CA PRO A 465 -22.99 -17.44 13.23
C PRO A 465 -22.40 -18.25 14.39
N GLU A 466 -22.37 -19.58 14.31
CA GLU A 466 -21.80 -20.44 15.36
C GLU A 466 -20.28 -20.30 15.46
N VAL A 467 -19.61 -20.04 14.33
CA VAL A 467 -18.18 -19.78 14.30
C VAL A 467 -17.90 -18.41 14.92
N TYR A 468 -18.67 -17.38 14.55
CA TYR A 468 -18.52 -16.05 15.11
C TYR A 468 -18.73 -16.01 16.63
N ALA A 469 -19.73 -16.74 17.14
CA ALA A 469 -20.00 -16.86 18.57
C ALA A 469 -18.83 -17.44 19.38
N GLN A 470 -17.93 -18.20 18.73
CA GLN A 470 -16.71 -18.72 19.34
C GLN A 470 -15.54 -17.75 19.17
N LEU A 471 -15.36 -17.22 17.96
CA LEU A 471 -14.22 -16.37 17.59
C LEU A 471 -14.23 -15.02 18.29
N PHE A 472 -15.39 -14.35 18.37
CA PHE A 472 -15.43 -13.00 18.90
C PHE A 472 -15.03 -12.92 20.39
N PRO A 473 -15.53 -13.79 21.29
CA PRO A 473 -15.01 -13.86 22.66
C PRO A 473 -13.53 -14.24 22.72
N GLN A 474 -13.02 -15.05 21.80
CA GLN A 474 -11.60 -15.40 21.74
C GLN A 474 -10.74 -14.19 21.35
N MET A 475 -11.15 -13.44 20.32
CA MET A 475 -10.48 -12.20 19.92
C MET A 475 -10.35 -11.21 21.09
N ILE A 476 -11.43 -11.04 21.88
CA ILE A 476 -11.40 -10.17 23.07
C ILE A 476 -10.37 -10.67 24.10
N ARG A 477 -10.30 -11.99 24.34
CA ARG A 477 -9.29 -12.58 25.24
C ARG A 477 -7.88 -12.36 24.72
N ASP A 478 -7.68 -12.53 23.42
CA ASP A 478 -6.39 -12.35 22.76
C ASP A 478 -5.90 -10.91 22.89
N TRP A 479 -6.78 -9.94 22.65
CA TRP A 479 -6.42 -8.52 22.76
C TRP A 479 -6.15 -8.13 24.22
N ARG A 480 -6.95 -8.62 25.17
CA ARG A 480 -6.68 -8.43 26.60
C ARG A 480 -5.32 -8.98 27.02
N ALA A 481 -4.92 -10.13 26.48
CA ALA A 481 -3.60 -10.69 26.71
C ALA A 481 -2.50 -9.86 26.05
N ALA A 482 -2.68 -9.46 24.79
CA ALA A 482 -1.72 -8.67 24.04
C ALA A 482 -1.44 -7.30 24.72
N PHE A 483 -2.48 -6.59 25.13
CA PHE A 483 -2.37 -5.29 25.83
C PHE A 483 -2.07 -5.41 27.33
N ASP A 484 -1.76 -6.61 27.84
CA ASP A 484 -1.49 -6.88 29.27
C ASP A 484 -2.56 -6.25 30.20
N ASN A 485 -3.83 -6.44 29.83
CA ASN A 485 -4.97 -5.92 30.56
C ASN A 485 -6.14 -6.92 30.55
N PRO A 486 -6.18 -7.89 31.48
CA PRO A 486 -7.22 -8.91 31.54
C PRO A 486 -8.64 -8.35 31.80
N LYS A 487 -8.72 -7.09 32.27
CA LYS A 487 -9.99 -6.39 32.54
C LYS A 487 -10.26 -5.27 31.55
N LEU A 488 -9.55 -5.21 30.41
CA LEU A 488 -9.77 -4.17 29.40
C LEU A 488 -11.26 -4.13 29.03
N PRO A 489 -11.95 -3.00 29.26
CA PRO A 489 -13.33 -2.81 28.84
C PRO A 489 -13.44 -3.02 27.33
N PHE A 490 -14.44 -3.79 26.93
CA PHE A 490 -14.73 -4.06 25.53
C PHE A 490 -16.22 -3.83 25.33
N LEU A 491 -16.55 -2.66 24.77
CA LEU A 491 -17.91 -2.30 24.43
C LEU A 491 -18.11 -2.65 22.97
N PHE A 492 -19.22 -3.28 22.62
CA PHE A 492 -19.47 -3.64 21.23
C PHE A 492 -20.92 -3.43 20.85
N VAL A 493 -21.11 -3.08 19.57
CA VAL A 493 -22.41 -3.11 18.92
C VAL A 493 -22.45 -4.34 18.03
N GLN A 494 -23.56 -5.08 18.13
CA GLN A 494 -23.85 -6.21 17.25
C GLN A 494 -25.01 -5.79 16.33
N ILE A 495 -24.75 -5.80 15.02
CA ILE A 495 -25.78 -5.57 14.00
C ILE A 495 -26.74 -6.77 14.02
N ALA A 496 -28.04 -6.48 13.91
CA ALA A 496 -29.04 -7.53 13.73
C ALA A 496 -28.85 -8.18 12.34
N PRO A 497 -28.81 -9.52 12.25
CA PRO A 497 -28.54 -10.23 10.99
C PRO A 497 -29.62 -10.06 9.93
#